data_AF-A0A2J8AKA5-F1
#
_entry.id   AF-A0A2J8AKA5-F1
#
_cell.length_a   1.000
_cell.length_b   1.000
_cell.length_c   1.000
_cell.angle_alpha   90.00
_cell.angle_beta   90.00
_cell.angle_gamma   90.00
#
_symmetry.space_group_name_H-M   'P 1'
#
loop_
_entity.id
_entity.type
_entity.pdbx_description
1 polymer ?
#
loop_
_entity_poly.entity_id
_entity_poly.type
_entity_poly.pdbx_seq_one_letter_code
_entity_poly.pdbx_strand_id
1 'polypeptide(L)'
;MLRRGREKGKKLIIDLSVTVLTTGFWPTYKSIEVALPREMVEGVEVYRSYYDSDSKHRKLTWIYTLGTAVIKGNFDLKPIEMQMNTLQAALCMLLNDVDELSYQEVQERLRLPDDDLQRLLHSLVCAKYKVIKKEPDGKTISKTDKFSFNKRFTDKLRRIKIPLPPLDEKKKVMEDVDKDRRYAIDAAIVRIMKSRKVRSRCCLGIGSGQVRASLPAPGLLND
;
A
#
# COMPACT_ATOMS: atom_id res chain seq x y z
N MET A 1 17.89 -5.25 7.23
CA MET A 1 18.19 -6.71 7.28
C MET A 1 17.21 -7.43 6.37
N LEU A 2 17.67 -7.98 5.24
CA LEU A 2 16.84 -8.73 4.29
C LEU A 2 16.83 -10.21 4.70
N ARG A 3 15.97 -10.62 5.64
CA ARG A 3 15.88 -12.02 6.07
C ARG A 3 14.99 -12.77 5.08
N ARG A 4 15.60 -13.49 4.12
CA ARG A 4 14.88 -14.47 3.28
C ARG A 4 14.38 -15.60 4.18
N GLY A 5 13.08 -15.63 4.45
CA GLY A 5 12.43 -16.78 5.08
C GLY A 5 12.42 -17.93 4.09
N ARG A 6 13.25 -18.96 4.32
CA ARG A 6 13.25 -20.19 3.54
C ARG A 6 12.75 -21.29 4.47
N GLU A 7 11.44 -21.48 4.54
CA GLU A 7 10.89 -22.68 5.15
C GLU A 7 11.25 -23.89 4.29
N LYS A 8 11.84 -24.91 4.92
CA LYS A 8 12.21 -26.16 4.26
C LYS A 8 10.94 -26.98 4.01
N GLY A 9 10.51 -27.14 2.76
CA GLY A 9 9.71 -28.30 2.35
C GLY A 9 8.52 -28.06 1.42
N LYS A 10 7.95 -26.85 1.33
CA LYS A 10 6.85 -26.56 0.39
C LYS A 10 7.35 -25.73 -0.78
N LYS A 11 7.34 -26.33 -1.98
CA LYS A 11 7.64 -25.61 -3.21
C LYS A 11 6.41 -24.79 -3.61
N LEU A 12 6.43 -23.50 -3.26
CA LEU A 12 5.42 -22.56 -3.71
C LEU A 12 5.42 -22.46 -5.23
N ILE A 13 4.23 -22.24 -5.81
CA ILE A 13 4.05 -21.98 -7.24
C ILE A 13 4.72 -20.64 -7.61
N ILE A 14 4.73 -19.68 -6.67
CA ILE A 14 5.27 -18.33 -6.84
C ILE A 14 6.51 -18.15 -5.95
N ASP A 15 7.55 -17.51 -6.49
CA ASP A 15 8.70 -17.06 -5.70
C ASP A 15 8.35 -15.78 -4.94
N LEU A 16 8.31 -15.86 -3.61
CA LEU A 16 7.92 -14.76 -2.73
C LEU A 16 9.13 -14.20 -1.97
N SER A 17 9.37 -12.90 -2.13
CA SER A 17 10.35 -12.14 -1.34
C SER A 17 9.65 -11.08 -0.50
N VAL A 18 9.77 -11.18 0.82
CA VAL A 18 9.10 -10.29 1.78
C VAL A 18 10.09 -9.33 2.43
N THR A 19 9.71 -8.05 2.51
CA THR A 19 10.44 -7.02 3.27
C THR A 19 9.60 -6.57 4.45
N VAL A 20 10.12 -6.74 5.67
CA VAL A 20 9.43 -6.33 6.90
C VAL A 20 9.85 -4.92 7.29
N LEU A 21 8.87 -4.03 7.48
CA LEU A 21 9.07 -2.64 7.88
C LEU A 21 8.62 -2.44 9.33
N THR A 22 9.41 -1.72 10.13
CA THR A 22 9.06 -1.40 11.52
C THR A 22 8.15 -0.19 11.58
N THR A 23 6.96 -0.34 12.14
CA THR A 23 6.02 0.75 12.41
C THR A 23 6.69 1.83 13.26
N GLY A 24 6.56 3.10 12.87
CA GLY A 24 7.16 4.25 13.58
C GLY A 24 8.49 4.75 13.01
N PHE A 25 9.17 3.96 12.18
CA PHE A 25 10.34 4.43 11.40
C PHE A 25 10.01 4.73 9.93
N TRP A 26 8.87 4.22 9.46
CA TRP A 26 8.40 4.39 8.09
C TRP A 26 7.09 5.19 8.06
N PRO A 27 6.80 5.91 6.95
CA PRO A 27 5.54 6.62 6.77
C PRO A 27 4.33 5.70 6.98
N THR A 28 3.22 6.29 7.43
CA THR A 28 1.96 5.56 7.57
C THR A 28 1.36 5.29 6.19
N TYR A 29 1.34 4.04 5.78
CA TYR A 29 0.70 3.60 4.54
C TYR A 29 -0.74 3.17 4.81
N LYS A 30 -1.65 3.44 3.87
CA LYS A 30 -3.02 2.91 3.92
C LYS A 30 -2.98 1.40 3.68
N SER A 31 -3.48 0.62 4.63
CA SER A 31 -3.79 -0.79 4.42
C SER A 31 -5.10 -0.89 3.66
N ILE A 32 -5.08 -1.54 2.50
CA ILE A 32 -6.28 -1.85 1.72
C ILE A 32 -6.56 -3.32 1.94
N GLU A 33 -7.81 -3.65 2.29
CA GLU A 33 -8.27 -5.04 2.29
C GLU A 33 -8.48 -5.46 0.84
N VAL A 34 -7.71 -6.44 0.38
CA VAL A 34 -7.74 -6.92 -1.01
C VAL A 34 -7.94 -8.41 -0.99
N ALA A 35 -8.90 -8.87 -1.79
CA ALA A 35 -9.06 -10.29 -2.08
C ALA A 35 -8.03 -10.68 -3.16
N LEU A 36 -6.95 -11.32 -2.73
CA LEU A 36 -5.89 -11.79 -3.62
C LEU A 36 -6.26 -13.15 -4.25
N PRO A 37 -5.75 -13.44 -5.46
CA PRO A 37 -5.82 -14.77 -6.06
C PRO A 37 -5.21 -15.85 -5.15
N ARG A 38 -5.73 -17.07 -5.26
CA ARG A 38 -5.40 -18.20 -4.38
C ARG A 38 -3.91 -18.47 -4.28
N GLU A 39 -3.21 -18.37 -5.41
CA GLU A 39 -1.76 -18.63 -5.52
C GLU A 39 -0.95 -17.63 -4.69
N MET A 40 -1.40 -16.36 -4.64
CA MET A 40 -0.75 -15.32 -3.85
C MET A 40 -1.08 -15.45 -2.36
N VAL A 41 -2.32 -15.86 -2.04
CA VAL A 41 -2.76 -16.10 -0.64
C VAL A 41 -1.93 -17.20 0.00
N GLU A 42 -1.69 -18.31 -0.71
CA GLU A 42 -0.87 -19.41 -0.18
C GLU A 42 0.54 -18.95 0.23
N GLY A 43 1.19 -18.12 -0.60
CA GLY A 43 2.50 -17.55 -0.27
C GLY A 43 2.46 -16.64 0.96
N VAL A 44 1.41 -15.82 1.08
CA VAL A 44 1.19 -14.94 2.23
C VAL A 44 0.98 -15.73 3.52
N GLU A 45 0.18 -16.80 3.48
CA GLU A 45 -0.12 -17.65 4.63
C GLU A 45 1.11 -18.41 5.12
N VAL A 46 1.90 -18.97 4.20
CA VAL A 46 3.17 -19.63 4.54
C VAL A 46 4.08 -18.64 5.28
N TYR A 47 4.29 -17.44 4.74
CA TYR A 47 5.14 -16.45 5.41
C TYR A 47 4.56 -16.00 6.75
N ARG A 48 3.24 -15.84 6.85
CA ARG A 48 2.56 -15.47 8.09
C ARG A 48 2.78 -16.52 9.18
N SER A 49 2.60 -17.81 8.86
CA SER A 49 2.81 -18.91 9.79
C SER A 49 4.27 -18.97 10.29
N TYR A 50 5.22 -18.76 9.38
CA TYR A 50 6.63 -18.62 9.72
C TYR A 50 6.88 -17.44 10.67
N TYR A 51 6.34 -16.25 10.37
CA TYR A 51 6.56 -15.05 11.18
C TYR A 51 5.91 -15.14 12.57
N ASP A 52 4.71 -15.70 12.67
CA ASP A 52 3.99 -15.90 13.93
C ASP A 52 4.72 -16.90 14.85
N SER A 53 5.44 -17.87 14.28
CA SER A 53 6.26 -18.83 15.04
C SER A 53 7.48 -18.17 15.71
N ASP A 54 8.11 -17.21 15.02
CA ASP A 54 9.32 -16.51 15.48
C ASP A 54 8.98 -15.33 16.41
N SER A 55 7.88 -14.62 16.15
CA SER A 55 7.53 -13.35 16.81
C SER A 55 6.17 -13.38 17.50
N LYS A 56 6.09 -13.95 18.72
CA LYS A 56 4.84 -14.11 19.50
C LYS A 56 4.09 -12.82 19.88
N HIS A 57 4.74 -11.66 19.85
CA HIS A 57 4.18 -10.39 20.36
C HIS A 57 4.00 -9.32 19.28
N ARG A 58 4.20 -9.66 17.99
CA ARG A 58 4.12 -8.70 16.89
C ARG A 58 3.08 -9.15 15.88
N LYS A 59 2.23 -8.24 15.44
CA LYS A 59 1.27 -8.48 14.35
C LYS A 59 1.85 -7.93 13.05
N LEU A 60 1.73 -8.71 11.98
CA LEU A 60 2.14 -8.30 10.65
C LEU A 60 0.95 -7.75 9.87
N THR A 61 1.12 -6.56 9.30
CA THR A 61 0.14 -5.93 8.40
C THR A 61 0.71 -5.90 6.99
N TRP A 62 -0.01 -6.46 6.04
CA TRP A 62 0.42 -6.47 4.64
C TRP A 62 0.06 -5.15 3.95
N ILE A 63 1.00 -4.60 3.20
CA ILE A 63 0.83 -3.37 2.41
C ILE A 63 1.06 -3.72 0.93
N TYR A 64 -0.02 -4.03 0.22
CA TYR A 64 0.05 -4.47 -1.17
C TYR A 64 0.32 -3.33 -2.16
N THR A 65 0.11 -2.08 -1.76
CA THR A 65 0.32 -0.89 -2.60
C THR A 65 1.79 -0.61 -2.90
N LEU A 66 2.71 -1.06 -2.03
CA LEU A 66 4.16 -0.93 -2.19
C LEU A 66 4.80 -2.17 -2.83
N GLY A 67 4.01 -3.24 -2.99
CA GLY A 67 4.50 -4.50 -3.50
C GLY A 67 4.87 -4.41 -4.98
N THR A 68 5.77 -5.27 -5.40
CA THR A 68 6.10 -5.43 -6.82
C THR A 68 6.05 -6.90 -7.17
N ALA A 69 5.50 -7.20 -8.34
CA ALA A 69 5.38 -8.54 -8.87
C ALA A 69 5.96 -8.59 -10.30
N VAL A 70 6.51 -9.75 -10.65
CA VAL A 70 6.98 -10.02 -12.01
C VAL A 70 6.13 -11.16 -12.55
N ILE A 71 5.38 -10.88 -13.62
CA ILE A 71 4.54 -11.86 -14.32
C ILE A 71 5.12 -12.13 -15.69
N LYS A 72 5.20 -13.41 -16.07
CA LYS A 72 5.52 -13.80 -17.44
C LYS A 72 4.22 -14.00 -18.22
N GLY A 73 3.91 -13.08 -19.12
CA GLY A 73 2.76 -13.20 -20.03
C GLY A 73 3.13 -14.07 -21.23
N ASN A 74 2.28 -15.06 -21.54
CA ASN A 74 2.42 -15.87 -22.75
C ASN A 74 1.59 -15.23 -23.88
N PHE A 75 2.24 -14.43 -24.72
CA PHE A 75 1.62 -13.79 -25.88
C PHE A 75 1.95 -14.57 -27.15
N ASP A 76 1.11 -14.47 -28.18
CA ASP A 76 1.19 -15.29 -29.41
C ASP A 76 2.54 -15.15 -30.13
N LEU A 77 3.11 -13.94 -30.12
CA LEU A 77 4.37 -13.63 -30.81
C LEU A 77 5.60 -14.01 -29.99
N LYS A 78 5.61 -13.66 -28.71
CA LYS A 78 6.73 -13.93 -27.81
C LYS A 78 6.31 -13.81 -26.35
N PRO A 79 6.91 -14.60 -25.44
CA PRO A 79 6.73 -14.40 -24.01
C PRO A 79 7.39 -13.07 -23.57
N ILE A 80 6.69 -12.30 -22.74
CA ILE A 80 7.16 -11.01 -22.20
C ILE A 80 7.06 -11.05 -20.67
N GLU A 81 8.13 -10.63 -20.01
CA GLU A 81 8.17 -10.42 -18.56
C GLU A 81 7.70 -9.00 -18.21
N MET A 82 6.70 -8.91 -17.37
CA MET A 82 6.07 -7.65 -16.97
C MET A 82 6.28 -7.45 -15.48
N GLN A 83 7.04 -6.42 -15.13
CA GLN A 83 7.19 -5.97 -13.75
C GLN A 83 6.12 -4.92 -13.46
N MET A 84 5.25 -5.20 -12.49
CA MET A 84 4.10 -4.37 -12.13
C MET A 84 3.88 -4.36 -10.61
N ASN A 85 2.95 -3.54 -10.15
CA ASN A 85 2.49 -3.54 -8.75
C ASN A 85 1.79 -4.87 -8.44
N THR A 86 1.84 -5.30 -7.18
CA THR A 86 1.15 -6.51 -6.69
C THR A 86 -0.34 -6.48 -6.99
N LEU A 87 -1.00 -5.33 -6.91
CA LEU A 87 -2.42 -5.19 -7.25
C LEU A 87 -2.71 -5.33 -8.76
N GLN A 88 -1.82 -4.81 -9.62
CA GLN A 88 -1.93 -5.01 -11.07
C GLN A 88 -1.75 -6.49 -11.42
N ALA A 89 -0.82 -7.16 -10.73
CA ALA A 89 -0.58 -8.59 -10.88
C ALA A 89 -1.78 -9.45 -10.47
N ALA A 90 -2.42 -9.12 -9.33
CA ALA A 90 -3.63 -9.79 -8.88
C ALA A 90 -4.75 -9.71 -9.93
N LEU A 91 -4.95 -8.54 -10.54
CA LEU A 91 -5.91 -8.35 -11.62
C LEU A 91 -5.57 -9.21 -12.86
N CYS A 92 -4.31 -9.25 -13.28
CA CYS A 92 -3.88 -10.10 -14.40
C CYS A 92 -4.11 -11.59 -14.13
N MET A 93 -3.96 -12.05 -12.88
CA MET A 93 -4.20 -13.44 -12.51
C MET A 93 -5.68 -13.81 -12.58
N LEU A 94 -6.60 -12.90 -12.24
CA LEU A 94 -8.04 -13.14 -12.35
C LEU A 94 -8.49 -13.39 -13.80
N LEU A 95 -7.81 -12.81 -14.77
CA LEU A 95 -8.06 -13.01 -16.21
C LEU A 95 -7.55 -14.36 -16.73
N ASN A 96 -6.83 -15.15 -15.92
CA ASN A 96 -6.46 -16.51 -16.31
C ASN A 96 -7.64 -17.48 -16.19
N ASP A 97 -8.58 -17.21 -15.27
CA ASP A 97 -9.74 -18.08 -15.03
C ASP A 97 -10.94 -17.73 -15.93
N VAL A 98 -10.99 -16.49 -16.44
CA VAL A 98 -12.13 -15.97 -17.22
C VAL A 98 -11.63 -15.14 -18.39
N ASP A 99 -12.17 -15.40 -19.58
CA ASP A 99 -11.77 -14.70 -20.82
C ASP A 99 -12.22 -13.22 -20.85
N GLU A 100 -13.37 -12.91 -20.27
CA GLU A 100 -13.95 -11.56 -20.19
C GLU A 100 -14.40 -11.24 -18.76
N LEU A 101 -14.05 -10.06 -18.26
CA LEU A 101 -14.48 -9.55 -16.95
C LEU A 101 -15.09 -8.16 -17.10
N SER A 102 -16.24 -7.93 -16.48
CA SER A 102 -16.82 -6.59 -16.32
C SER A 102 -16.16 -5.81 -15.19
N TYR A 103 -16.26 -4.49 -15.21
CA TYR A 103 -15.75 -3.65 -14.12
C TYR A 103 -16.31 -4.04 -12.75
N GLN A 104 -17.61 -4.36 -12.67
CA GLN A 104 -18.28 -4.74 -11.42
C GLN A 104 -17.75 -6.08 -10.89
N GLU A 105 -17.58 -7.08 -11.75
CA GLU A 105 -17.01 -8.37 -11.34
C GLU A 105 -15.57 -8.23 -10.84
N VAL A 106 -14.76 -7.39 -11.48
CA VAL A 106 -13.40 -7.10 -11.01
C VAL A 106 -13.44 -6.46 -9.63
N GLN A 107 -14.36 -5.50 -9.42
CA GLN A 107 -14.52 -4.82 -8.14
C GLN A 107 -14.93 -5.81 -7.03
N GLU A 108 -15.87 -6.70 -7.30
CA GLU A 108 -16.33 -7.72 -6.35
C GLU A 108 -15.24 -8.74 -6.02
N ARG A 109 -14.50 -9.19 -7.04
CA ARG A 109 -13.44 -10.21 -6.87
C ARG A 109 -12.22 -9.67 -6.14
N LEU A 110 -11.78 -8.43 -6.40
CA LEU A 110 -10.61 -7.84 -5.74
C LEU A 110 -10.96 -7.07 -4.46
N ARG A 111 -12.22 -6.67 -4.29
CA ARG A 111 -12.71 -5.83 -3.17
C ARG A 111 -11.96 -4.49 -3.03
N LEU A 112 -11.64 -3.88 -4.17
CA LEU A 112 -10.92 -2.60 -4.22
C LEU A 112 -11.87 -1.40 -4.25
N PRO A 113 -11.46 -0.25 -3.67
CA PRO A 113 -12.20 1.00 -3.85
C PRO A 113 -12.11 1.47 -5.31
N ASP A 114 -13.15 2.17 -5.78
CA ASP A 114 -13.27 2.64 -7.16
C ASP A 114 -12.04 3.43 -7.64
N ASP A 115 -11.52 4.35 -6.82
CA ASP A 115 -10.39 5.19 -7.18
C ASP A 115 -9.12 4.38 -7.50
N ASP A 116 -8.82 3.37 -6.68
CA ASP A 116 -7.67 2.50 -6.89
C ASP A 116 -7.91 1.55 -8.06
N LEU A 117 -9.13 1.01 -8.20
CA LEU A 117 -9.48 0.11 -9.29
C LEU A 117 -9.37 0.82 -10.66
N GLN A 118 -9.93 2.02 -10.78
CA GLN A 118 -9.86 2.80 -12.03
C GLN A 118 -8.41 3.12 -12.40
N ARG A 119 -7.58 3.46 -11.42
CA ARG A 119 -6.15 3.72 -11.61
C ARG A 119 -5.38 2.46 -12.06
N LEU A 120 -5.68 1.30 -11.47
CA LEU A 120 -5.10 0.02 -11.85
C LEU A 120 -5.50 -0.37 -13.27
N LEU A 121 -6.79 -0.31 -13.60
CA LEU A 121 -7.29 -0.61 -14.94
C LEU A 121 -6.71 0.34 -15.99
N HIS A 122 -6.64 1.65 -15.69
CA HIS A 122 -6.09 2.65 -16.61
C HIS A 122 -4.64 2.33 -16.98
N SER A 123 -3.86 1.84 -16.02
CA SER A 123 -2.46 1.48 -16.21
C SER A 123 -2.23 0.26 -17.13
N LEU A 124 -3.22 -0.64 -17.25
CA LEU A 124 -3.13 -1.88 -18.01
C LEU A 124 -3.84 -1.82 -19.37
N VAL A 125 -4.84 -0.93 -19.50
CA VAL A 125 -5.70 -0.80 -20.68
C VAL A 125 -5.33 0.42 -21.52
N CYS A 126 -5.32 1.60 -20.89
CA CYS A 126 -5.28 2.88 -21.60
C CYS A 126 -3.87 3.48 -21.70
N ALA A 127 -2.94 2.99 -20.89
CA ALA A 127 -1.57 3.47 -20.85
C ALA A 127 -0.73 2.99 -22.05
N LYS A 128 0.58 3.20 -21.96
CA LYS A 128 1.56 2.81 -23.00
C LYS A 128 1.50 1.32 -23.35
N TYR A 129 1.25 0.46 -22.36
CA TYR A 129 1.25 -0.99 -22.51
C TYR A 129 -0.17 -1.53 -22.41
N LYS A 130 -0.80 -1.79 -23.57
CA LYS A 130 -2.17 -2.30 -23.67
C LYS A 130 -2.22 -3.83 -23.51
N VAL A 131 -1.95 -4.28 -22.28
CA VAL A 131 -1.94 -5.71 -21.91
C VAL A 131 -3.37 -6.27 -21.86
N ILE A 132 -4.32 -5.42 -21.48
CA ILE A 132 -5.75 -5.76 -21.42
C ILE A 132 -6.47 -4.93 -22.49
N LYS A 133 -7.36 -5.59 -23.24
CA LYS A 133 -8.28 -4.94 -24.17
C LYS A 133 -9.55 -4.53 -23.44
N LYS A 134 -10.11 -3.40 -23.86
CA LYS A 134 -11.37 -2.88 -23.34
C LYS A 134 -12.37 -2.73 -24.47
N GLU A 135 -13.61 -3.11 -24.20
CA GLU A 135 -14.74 -2.84 -25.08
C GLU A 135 -15.76 -1.99 -24.33
N PRO A 136 -16.18 -0.82 -24.87
CA PRO A 136 -15.70 -0.16 -26.10
C PRO A 136 -14.30 0.49 -25.93
N ASP A 137 -13.49 0.56 -26.99
CA ASP A 137 -12.17 1.19 -26.94
C ASP A 137 -12.26 2.69 -26.57
N GLY A 138 -11.60 3.09 -25.49
CA GLY A 138 -11.66 4.47 -24.99
C GLY A 138 -10.53 4.79 -24.01
N LYS A 139 -10.29 6.10 -23.82
CA LYS A 139 -9.25 6.59 -22.90
C LYS A 139 -9.74 6.67 -21.44
N THR A 140 -11.04 6.81 -21.24
CA THR A 140 -11.70 6.82 -19.93
C THR A 140 -12.24 5.44 -19.61
N ILE A 141 -12.18 5.01 -18.36
CA ILE A 141 -12.79 3.75 -17.90
C ILE A 141 -14.13 4.04 -17.23
N SER A 142 -15.15 3.32 -17.66
CA SER A 142 -16.54 3.36 -17.23
C SER A 142 -16.90 2.03 -16.55
N LYS A 143 -17.92 2.06 -15.67
CA LYS A 143 -18.35 0.87 -14.90
C LYS A 143 -19.06 -0.20 -15.74
N THR A 144 -19.42 0.11 -16.97
CA THR A 144 -20.09 -0.81 -17.91
C THR A 144 -19.12 -1.49 -18.87
N ASP A 145 -17.83 -1.17 -18.76
CA ASP A 145 -16.83 -1.68 -19.68
C ASP A 145 -16.53 -3.16 -19.41
N LYS A 146 -16.18 -3.87 -20.49
CA LYS A 146 -15.66 -5.23 -20.45
C LYS A 146 -14.16 -5.25 -20.73
N PHE A 147 -13.47 -6.13 -20.04
CA PHE A 147 -12.02 -6.30 -20.11
C PHE A 147 -11.67 -7.73 -20.53
N SER A 148 -10.80 -7.86 -21.51
CA SER A 148 -10.32 -9.15 -22.00
C SER A 148 -8.80 -9.16 -22.16
N PHE A 149 -8.18 -10.34 -22.08
CA PHE A 149 -6.74 -10.46 -22.21
C PHE A 149 -6.25 -10.26 -23.66
N ASN A 150 -5.27 -9.39 -23.87
CA ASN A 150 -4.75 -9.12 -25.21
C ASN A 150 -3.62 -10.09 -25.63
N LYS A 151 -3.99 -11.24 -26.22
CA LYS A 151 -3.02 -12.24 -26.71
C LYS A 151 -2.04 -11.71 -27.78
N ARG A 152 -2.44 -10.68 -28.53
CA ARG A 152 -1.66 -10.07 -29.62
C ARG A 152 -0.73 -8.95 -29.17
N PHE A 153 -0.64 -8.67 -27.88
CA PHE A 153 0.24 -7.65 -27.36
C PHE A 153 1.72 -8.00 -27.65
N THR A 154 2.49 -7.00 -28.11
CA THR A 154 3.91 -7.13 -28.37
C THR A 154 4.64 -5.83 -28.05
N ASP A 155 5.87 -5.94 -27.57
CA ASP A 155 6.77 -4.81 -27.33
C ASP A 155 8.14 -5.13 -27.93
N LYS A 156 9.02 -4.15 -28.12
CA LYS A 156 10.40 -4.40 -28.54
C LYS A 156 11.19 -5.11 -27.43
N LEU A 157 10.97 -4.71 -26.19
CA LEU A 157 11.65 -5.25 -25.02
C LEU A 157 11.03 -6.59 -24.59
N ARG A 158 11.86 -7.50 -24.07
CA ARG A 158 11.39 -8.77 -23.45
C ARG A 158 10.98 -8.58 -21.99
N ARG A 159 11.50 -7.54 -21.33
CA ARG A 159 11.17 -7.17 -19.96
C ARG A 159 10.70 -5.73 -19.93
N ILE A 160 9.44 -5.54 -19.52
CA ILE A 160 8.81 -4.22 -19.42
C ILE A 160 8.42 -3.94 -17.97
N LYS A 161 8.45 -2.66 -17.59
CA LYS A 161 7.93 -2.21 -16.30
C LYS A 161 6.68 -1.36 -16.56
N ILE A 162 5.55 -1.77 -15.99
CA ILE A 162 4.29 -1.05 -16.11
C ILE A 162 4.17 -0.16 -14.86
N PRO A 163 4.36 1.17 -14.99
CA PRO A 163 4.23 2.06 -13.86
C PRO A 163 2.75 2.24 -13.49
N LEU A 164 2.48 2.37 -12.20
CA LEU A 164 1.18 2.83 -11.73
C LEU A 164 1.15 4.37 -11.79
N PRO A 165 0.07 5.00 -12.30
CA PRO A 165 -0.05 6.45 -12.29
C PRO A 165 0.16 7.00 -10.88
N PRO A 166 0.83 8.14 -10.66
CA PRO A 166 1.00 8.69 -9.31
C PRO A 166 -0.36 9.02 -8.68
N LEU A 167 -0.53 8.70 -7.39
CA LEU A 167 -1.61 9.25 -6.57
C LEU A 167 -1.18 10.63 -6.05
N ASP A 168 -2.10 11.60 -6.02
CA ASP A 168 -1.87 12.94 -5.45
C ASP A 168 -1.79 12.94 -3.91
N GLU A 169 -1.12 11.95 -3.31
CA GLU A 169 -0.93 11.84 -1.86
C GLU A 169 0.11 12.83 -1.30
N LYS A 170 0.78 13.60 -2.17
CA LYS A 170 1.81 14.58 -1.77
C LYS A 170 1.30 15.60 -0.74
N LYS A 171 0.04 16.04 -0.87
CA LYS A 171 -0.57 17.01 0.06
C LYS A 171 -0.74 16.43 1.47
N LYS A 172 -1.21 15.19 1.56
CA LYS A 172 -1.43 14.52 2.85
C LYS A 172 -0.12 14.30 3.62
N VAL A 173 0.94 13.92 2.91
CA VAL A 173 2.27 13.74 3.52
C VAL A 173 2.80 15.06 4.10
N MET A 174 2.61 16.18 3.38
CA MET A 174 3.01 17.49 3.89
C MET A 174 2.24 17.89 5.16
N GLU A 175 0.92 17.67 5.19
CA GLU A 175 0.10 17.94 6.37
C GLU A 175 0.51 17.13 7.60
N ASP A 176 0.83 15.85 7.42
CA ASP A 176 1.27 14.99 8.53
C ASP A 176 2.65 15.41 9.07
N VAL A 177 3.57 15.84 8.19
CA VAL A 177 4.87 16.41 8.60
C VAL A 177 4.69 17.68 9.44
N ASP A 178 3.75 18.55 9.07
CA ASP A 178 3.51 19.78 9.82
C ASP A 178 2.85 19.53 11.19
N LYS A 179 2.03 18.48 11.32
CA LYS A 179 1.51 18.03 12.62
C LYS A 179 2.63 17.48 13.51
N ASP A 180 3.50 16.63 12.97
CA ASP A 180 4.64 16.06 13.73
C ASP A 180 5.59 17.14 14.24
N ARG A 181 5.83 18.19 13.44
CA ARG A 181 6.61 19.36 13.87
C ARG A 181 5.97 20.05 15.07
N ARG A 182 4.63 20.22 15.07
CA ARG A 182 3.90 20.83 16.20
C ARG A 182 4.04 19.98 17.47
N TYR A 183 3.85 18.66 17.38
CA TYR A 183 4.02 17.76 18.53
C TYR A 183 5.46 17.77 19.06
N ALA A 184 6.46 17.83 18.19
CA ALA A 184 7.86 17.93 18.59
C ALA A 184 8.17 19.23 19.36
N ILE A 185 7.58 20.35 18.92
CA ILE A 185 7.68 21.65 19.61
C ILE A 185 7.01 21.56 20.99
N ASP A 186 5.78 21.06 21.08
CA ASP A 186 5.07 20.91 22.36
C ASP A 186 5.83 20.02 23.35
N ALA A 187 6.38 18.90 22.87
CA ALA A 187 7.19 18.00 23.68
C ALA A 187 8.48 18.68 24.17
N ALA A 188 9.12 19.50 23.34
CA ALA A 188 10.31 20.27 23.72
C ALA A 188 9.97 21.33 24.79
N ILE A 189 8.83 22.03 24.64
CA ILE A 189 8.34 22.99 25.63
C ILE A 189 8.11 22.29 26.97
N VAL A 190 7.38 21.17 27.00
CA VAL A 190 7.13 20.40 28.24
C VAL A 190 8.43 19.92 28.88
N ARG A 191 9.42 19.50 28.06
CA ARG A 191 10.74 19.07 28.55
C ARG A 191 11.47 20.23 29.23
N ILE A 192 11.48 21.42 28.61
CA ILE A 192 12.07 22.64 29.17
C ILE A 192 11.33 23.06 30.45
N MET A 193 10.01 23.01 30.46
CA MET A 193 9.19 23.34 31.64
C MET A 193 9.46 22.41 32.81
N LYS A 194 9.63 21.11 32.56
CA LYS A 194 9.99 20.12 33.59
C LYS A 194 11.41 20.35 34.12
N SER A 195 12.37 20.69 33.25
CA SER A 195 13.77 20.90 33.65
C SER A 195 13.97 22.23 34.40
N ARG A 196 13.19 23.25 34.08
CA ARG A 196 13.24 24.59 34.70
C ARG A 196 12.30 24.75 35.88
N LYS A 197 11.73 23.67 36.42
CA LYS A 197 10.89 23.72 37.62
C LYS A 197 11.75 24.13 38.83
N VAL A 198 11.81 25.44 39.09
CA VAL A 198 12.31 26.00 40.34
C VAL A 198 11.35 25.55 41.45
N ARG A 199 11.81 24.73 42.40
CA ARG A 199 11.08 24.50 43.65
C ARG A 199 11.16 25.78 44.48
N SER A 200 10.26 26.72 44.25
CA SER A 200 9.91 27.69 45.29
C SER A 200 9.24 26.91 46.41
N ARG A 201 9.98 26.70 47.50
CA ARG A 201 9.52 26.02 48.71
C ARG A 201 8.69 27.00 49.54
N CYS A 202 7.46 27.26 49.10
CA CYS A 202 6.36 27.91 49.84
C CYS A 202 5.16 27.77 48.90
N CYS A 203 4.17 26.90 49.07
CA CYS A 203 3.43 26.56 50.26
C CYS A 203 3.03 25.08 50.23
N LEU A 204 2.89 24.50 51.42
CA LEU A 204 2.15 23.26 51.65
C LEU A 204 0.67 23.49 51.35
N GLY A 205 0.01 22.53 50.69
CA GLY A 205 -1.44 22.39 50.72
C GLY A 205 -2.09 21.94 49.42
N ILE A 206 -2.57 20.70 49.43
CA ILE A 206 -3.56 20.09 48.51
C ILE A 206 -2.98 19.42 47.24
N GLY A 207 -2.98 18.09 47.28
CA GLY A 207 -3.62 17.27 46.25
C GLY A 207 -2.80 16.91 45.02
N SER A 208 -2.22 15.73 45.05
CA SER A 208 -1.83 14.93 43.89
C SER A 208 -2.98 14.87 42.86
N GLY A 209 -2.93 15.69 41.82
CA GLY A 209 -3.97 15.74 40.80
C GLY A 209 -3.49 16.45 39.53
N GLN A 210 -2.99 15.66 38.60
CA GLN A 210 -3.09 15.86 37.15
C GLN A 210 -2.93 17.31 36.64
N VAL A 211 -1.72 17.65 36.19
CA VAL A 211 -1.45 18.88 35.43
C VAL A 211 -2.18 18.79 34.08
N ARG A 212 -3.44 19.22 34.03
CA ARG A 212 -4.11 19.65 32.80
C ARG A 212 -3.76 21.11 32.57
N ALA A 213 -2.69 21.35 31.81
CA ALA A 213 -2.46 22.66 31.22
C ALA A 213 -3.30 22.74 29.93
N SER A 214 -4.53 23.20 30.04
CA SER A 214 -5.27 23.74 28.91
C SER A 214 -4.69 25.12 28.60
N LEU A 215 -3.90 25.23 27.55
CA LEU A 215 -3.54 26.52 26.96
C LEU A 215 -4.75 27.06 26.18
N PRO A 216 -5.12 28.35 26.31
CA PRO A 216 -6.08 28.96 25.40
C PRO A 216 -5.43 29.06 24.01
N ALA A 217 -6.24 28.83 22.97
CA ALA A 217 -5.82 29.01 21.58
C ALA A 217 -5.32 30.45 21.36
N PRO A 218 -4.17 30.67 20.70
CA PRO A 218 -3.77 32.02 20.33
C PRO A 218 -4.73 32.52 19.24
N GLY A 219 -5.59 33.46 19.63
CA GLY A 219 -6.34 34.29 18.69
C GLY A 219 -5.37 35.06 17.80
N LEU A 220 -5.74 35.14 16.53
CA LEU A 220 -5.27 36.14 15.58
C LEU A 220 -5.15 37.50 16.27
N LEU A 221 -3.92 37.99 16.43
CA LEU A 221 -3.69 39.43 16.57
C LEU A 221 -3.16 39.91 15.22
N ASN A 222 -4.06 40.56 14.48
CA ASN A 222 -3.67 41.58 13.54
C ASN A 222 -3.14 42.76 14.35
N ASP A 223 -1.89 43.14 14.11
CA ASP A 223 -1.48 44.46 13.61
C ASP A 223 -0.06 44.33 13.04
#